data_AF-V6KZV6-F1
#
_entry.id   AF-V6KZV6-F1
#
_cell.length_a   1.000
_cell.length_b   1.000
_cell.length_c   1.000
_cell.angle_alpha   90.00
_cell.angle_beta   90.00
_cell.angle_gamma   90.00
#
_symmetry.space_group_name_H-M   'P 1'
#
loop_
_entity.id
_entity.type
_entity.pdbx_description
1 polymer ?
#
loop_
_entity_poly.entity_id
_entity_poly.type
_entity_poly.pdbx_seq_one_letter_code
_entity_poly.pdbx_strand_id
1 'polypeptide(L)'
;PRVPGVRLAVRHRTGSRGGGDWYDALPLPEGALGLAVGGVTGAGPGAMAAMGRLRASLRAYAVMEGEDPVAVLSDLELLLRLTEPARAATALFAYAEPATRRIVLAGAGHCPPLIVGPGRTEWVETSLSAPLGMLACWEAPSVELTVRAGETLLFYSDGMLRRTGDATDRAYARLHSVVAGAPTGVRDDPELLVEHVLHTMLPDGLDRADDPEDVVLLAARF
;
A
#
# COMPACT_ATOMS: atom_id res chain seq x y z
N PRO A 1 3.39 -2.92 -13.98
CA PRO A 1 4.48 -3.32 -14.92
C PRO A 1 4.48 -4.84 -15.09
N ARG A 2 5.15 -5.39 -16.13
CA ARG A 2 5.43 -6.83 -16.20
C ARG A 2 6.82 -7.08 -15.63
N VAL A 3 6.92 -7.84 -14.54
CA VAL A 3 8.19 -8.17 -13.88
C VAL A 3 8.32 -9.70 -13.81
N PRO A 4 9.42 -10.29 -14.29
CA PRO A 4 9.63 -11.73 -14.19
C PRO A 4 9.51 -12.22 -12.73
N GLY A 5 8.78 -13.32 -12.54
CA GLY A 5 8.56 -13.88 -11.20
C GLY A 5 7.51 -13.16 -10.35
N VAL A 6 6.89 -12.07 -10.83
CA VAL A 6 5.83 -11.37 -10.08
C VAL A 6 4.58 -11.17 -10.94
N ARG A 7 3.42 -11.55 -10.41
CA ARG A 7 2.11 -11.17 -10.94
C ARG A 7 1.50 -10.09 -10.07
N LEU A 8 1.09 -8.99 -10.71
CA LEU A 8 0.50 -7.83 -10.04
C LEU A 8 -0.97 -7.73 -10.37
N ALA A 9 -1.77 -7.36 -9.37
CA ALA A 9 -3.17 -6.99 -9.52
C ALA A 9 -3.43 -5.71 -8.73
N VAL A 10 -4.26 -4.83 -9.27
CA VAL A 10 -4.63 -3.60 -8.56
C VAL A 10 -6.06 -3.19 -8.85
N ARG A 11 -6.74 -2.69 -7.82
CA ARG A 11 -7.96 -1.90 -7.96
C ARG A 11 -7.77 -0.61 -7.20
N HIS A 12 -8.09 0.49 -7.87
CA HIS A 12 -8.05 1.81 -7.28
C HIS A 12 -9.34 2.54 -7.68
N ARG A 13 -10.05 3.03 -6.67
CA ARG A 13 -11.22 3.88 -6.84
C ARG A 13 -11.02 5.14 -6.02
N THR A 14 -11.09 6.29 -6.69
CA THR A 14 -11.13 7.58 -6.02
C THR A 14 -12.53 7.86 -5.47
N GLY A 15 -12.60 8.43 -4.27
CA GLY A 15 -13.81 8.94 -3.66
C GLY A 15 -14.39 10.14 -4.41
N SER A 16 -15.62 10.49 -4.06
CA SER A 16 -16.45 11.50 -4.71
C SER A 16 -15.86 12.91 -4.71
N ARG A 17 -14.93 13.19 -3.80
CA ARG A 17 -14.29 14.50 -3.62
C ARG A 17 -12.92 14.62 -4.30
N GLY A 18 -12.50 13.61 -5.06
CA GLY A 18 -11.16 13.52 -5.64
C GLY A 18 -10.16 12.98 -4.62
N GLY A 19 -9.38 12.00 -5.05
CA GLY A 19 -8.63 11.12 -4.14
C GLY A 19 -7.24 11.60 -3.76
N GLY A 20 -6.91 11.40 -2.48
CA GLY A 20 -5.59 11.58 -1.90
C GLY A 20 -4.80 10.28 -1.79
N ASP A 21 -5.42 9.11 -1.96
CA ASP A 21 -4.74 7.81 -1.95
C ASP A 21 -4.03 7.52 -3.27
N TRP A 22 -2.92 6.80 -3.18
CA TRP A 22 -2.18 6.34 -4.33
C TRP A 22 -1.56 4.96 -4.11
N TYR A 23 -1.14 4.38 -5.23
CA TYR A 23 -0.25 3.23 -5.24
C TYR A 23 0.83 3.41 -6.30
N ASP A 24 1.90 2.63 -6.18
CA ASP A 24 2.84 2.45 -7.27
C ASP A 24 3.38 1.01 -7.33
N ALA A 25 3.79 0.64 -8.52
CA ALA A 25 4.54 -0.57 -8.81
C ALA A 25 5.53 -0.22 -9.92
N LEU A 26 6.78 0.02 -9.57
CA LEU A 26 7.81 0.48 -10.49
C LEU A 26 8.96 -0.51 -10.60
N PRO A 27 9.37 -0.90 -11.81
CA PRO A 27 10.63 -1.61 -12.01
C PRO A 27 11.78 -0.73 -11.54
N LEU A 28 12.70 -1.32 -10.79
CA LEU A 28 13.92 -0.70 -10.30
C LEU A 28 15.14 -1.36 -10.98
N PRO A 29 16.36 -0.81 -10.83
CA PRO A 29 17.58 -1.45 -11.31
C PRO A 29 17.70 -2.91 -10.85
N GLU A 30 18.51 -3.69 -11.57
CA GLU A 30 18.84 -5.08 -11.21
C GLU A 30 17.64 -6.04 -11.14
N GLY A 31 16.51 -5.65 -11.74
CA GLY A 31 15.30 -6.48 -11.77
C GLY A 31 14.47 -6.41 -10.48
N ALA A 32 14.80 -5.49 -9.58
CA ALA A 32 14.00 -5.21 -8.40
C ALA A 32 12.67 -4.53 -8.76
N LEU A 33 11.77 -4.48 -7.78
CA LEU A 33 10.43 -3.92 -7.89
C LEU A 33 10.13 -3.07 -6.66
N GLY A 34 9.89 -1.78 -6.88
CA GLY A 34 9.33 -0.89 -5.86
C GLY A 34 7.81 -1.02 -5.82
N LEU A 35 7.25 -1.26 -4.64
CA LEU A 35 5.81 -1.30 -4.38
C LEU A 35 5.47 -0.21 -3.36
N ALA A 36 4.41 0.55 -3.61
CA ALA A 36 3.97 1.60 -2.70
C ALA A 36 2.45 1.68 -2.58
N VAL A 37 2.00 2.10 -1.41
CA VAL A 37 0.65 2.61 -1.15
C VAL A 37 0.74 3.76 -0.15
N GLY A 38 -0.15 4.73 -0.24
CA GLY A 38 -0.20 5.85 0.69
C GLY A 38 -1.43 6.71 0.49
N GLY A 39 -1.59 7.71 1.34
CA GLY A 39 -2.69 8.67 1.29
C GLY A 39 -2.33 10.03 1.86
N VAL A 40 -2.81 11.11 1.24
CA VAL A 40 -2.58 12.51 1.68
C VAL A 40 -3.82 13.01 2.41
N THR A 41 -3.62 13.69 3.54
CA THR A 41 -4.73 14.32 4.27
C THR A 41 -5.42 15.40 3.43
N GLY A 42 -6.74 15.47 3.55
CA GLY A 42 -7.59 16.43 2.85
C GLY A 42 -8.24 15.83 1.59
N ALA A 43 -9.00 16.65 0.87
CA ALA A 43 -9.69 16.24 -0.35
C ALA A 43 -9.66 17.35 -1.40
N GLY A 44 -10.13 17.06 -2.61
CA GLY A 44 -10.25 18.02 -3.69
C GLY A 44 -8.93 18.30 -4.42
N PRO A 45 -8.93 19.29 -5.34
CA PRO A 45 -7.82 19.51 -6.28
C PRO A 45 -6.46 19.71 -5.62
N GLY A 46 -6.41 20.36 -4.45
CA GLY A 46 -5.17 20.55 -3.70
C GLY A 46 -4.59 19.24 -3.16
N ALA A 47 -5.42 18.34 -2.65
CA ALA A 47 -4.99 17.03 -2.16
C ALA A 47 -4.52 16.15 -3.33
N MET A 48 -5.24 16.16 -4.46
CA MET A 48 -4.83 15.43 -5.66
C MET A 48 -3.48 15.92 -6.21
N ALA A 49 -3.25 17.24 -6.19
CA ALA A 49 -1.99 17.82 -6.64
C ALA A 49 -0.82 17.43 -5.72
N ALA A 50 -1.04 17.44 -4.40
CA ALA A 50 -0.06 16.99 -3.41
C ALA A 50 0.24 15.50 -3.58
N MET A 51 -0.78 14.65 -3.67
CA MET A 51 -0.65 13.22 -3.96
C MET A 51 0.17 12.97 -5.22
N GLY A 52 -0.13 13.69 -6.31
CA GLY A 52 0.61 13.59 -7.57
C GLY A 52 2.11 13.92 -7.42
N ARG A 53 2.44 14.98 -6.66
CA ARG A 53 3.82 15.34 -6.33
C ARG A 53 4.51 14.25 -5.51
N LEU A 54 3.89 13.79 -4.42
CA LEU A 54 4.46 12.76 -3.56
C LEU A 54 4.70 11.45 -4.32
N ARG A 55 3.73 11.00 -5.11
CA ARG A 55 3.86 9.80 -5.93
C ARG A 55 4.98 9.93 -6.96
N ALA A 56 5.07 11.06 -7.66
CA ALA A 56 6.13 11.29 -8.64
C ALA A 56 7.53 11.30 -7.98
N SER A 57 7.66 11.97 -6.83
CA SER A 57 8.92 12.05 -6.09
C SER A 57 9.32 10.71 -5.47
N LEU A 58 8.37 9.94 -4.93
CA LEU A 58 8.63 8.57 -4.45
C LEU A 58 9.27 7.71 -5.55
N ARG A 59 8.78 7.80 -6.79
CA ARG A 59 9.39 7.07 -7.92
C ARG A 59 10.82 7.53 -8.19
N ALA A 60 11.11 8.83 -8.06
CA ALA A 60 12.47 9.35 -8.25
C ALA A 60 13.41 8.90 -7.13
N TYR A 61 12.99 9.04 -5.86
CA TYR A 61 13.78 8.61 -4.70
C TYR A 61 13.99 7.11 -4.68
N ALA A 62 12.97 6.30 -5.03
CA ALA A 62 13.13 4.86 -5.16
C ALA A 62 14.20 4.43 -6.19
N VAL A 63 14.39 5.21 -7.26
CA VAL A 63 15.45 4.97 -8.24
C VAL A 63 16.83 5.39 -7.70
N MET A 64 16.89 6.42 -6.86
CA MET A 64 18.14 6.95 -6.30
C MET A 64 18.65 6.14 -5.10
N GLU A 65 17.77 5.86 -4.14
CA GLU A 65 18.11 5.22 -2.87
C GLU A 65 18.11 3.68 -2.96
N GLY A 66 17.46 3.12 -3.98
CA GLY A 66 17.46 1.68 -4.24
C GLY A 66 16.84 0.87 -3.11
N GLU A 67 17.66 0.05 -2.45
CA GLU A 67 17.23 -0.93 -1.43
C GLU A 67 16.96 -0.34 -0.04
N ASP A 68 17.02 0.98 0.14
CA ASP A 68 16.75 1.66 1.41
C ASP A 68 15.38 2.39 1.41
N PRO A 69 14.30 1.70 1.83
CA PRO A 69 12.99 2.33 2.02
C PRO A 69 12.95 3.48 3.03
N VAL A 70 13.85 3.50 4.03
CA VAL A 70 13.86 4.56 5.04
C VAL A 70 14.37 5.85 4.41
N ALA A 71 15.41 5.77 3.57
CA ALA A 71 15.92 6.91 2.81
C ALA A 71 14.84 7.47 1.87
N VAL A 72 14.14 6.60 1.12
CA VAL A 72 13.03 7.01 0.24
C VAL A 72 11.94 7.79 1.00
N LEU A 73 11.53 7.30 2.17
CA LEU A 73 10.51 7.98 2.98
C LEU A 73 11.03 9.23 3.68
N SER A 74 12.32 9.29 4.00
CA SER A 74 12.96 10.49 4.58
C SER A 74 13.03 11.64 3.57
N ASP A 75 13.34 11.34 2.31
CA ASP A 75 13.29 12.34 1.24
C ASP A 75 11.85 12.80 0.96
N LEU A 76 10.90 11.88 1.04
CA LEU A 76 9.48 12.19 0.90
C LEU A 76 8.98 13.08 2.05
N GLU A 77 9.44 12.84 3.29
CA GLU A 77 9.19 13.69 4.45
C GLU A 77 9.69 15.12 4.22
N LEU A 78 10.93 15.26 3.76
CA LEU A 78 11.54 16.57 3.50
C LEU A 78 10.76 17.32 2.41
N LEU A 79 10.41 16.64 1.32
CA LEU A 79 9.60 17.22 0.26
C LEU A 79 8.24 17.70 0.76
N LEU A 80 7.54 16.86 1.54
CA LEU A 80 6.23 17.18 2.09
C LEU A 80 6.31 18.43 2.96
N ARG A 81 7.31 18.54 3.84
CA ARG A 81 7.53 19.74 4.67
C ARG A 81 7.73 21.01 3.87
N LEU A 82 8.47 20.94 2.77
CA LEU A 82 8.81 22.11 1.95
C LEU A 82 7.69 22.54 1.01
N THR A 83 6.88 21.59 0.54
CA THR A 83 5.89 21.83 -0.52
C THR A 83 4.44 21.79 -0.05
N GLU A 84 4.17 21.09 1.05
CA GLU A 84 2.83 20.85 1.61
C GLU A 84 2.79 21.04 3.15
N PRO A 85 3.25 22.17 3.72
CA PRO A 85 3.45 22.32 5.17
C PRO A 85 2.18 22.19 6.03
N ALA A 86 1.00 22.22 5.42
CA ALA A 86 -0.29 22.06 6.09
C ALA A 86 -0.88 20.65 5.93
N ARG A 87 -0.14 19.69 5.38
CA ARG A 87 -0.61 18.33 5.11
C ARG A 87 0.25 17.30 5.81
N ALA A 88 -0.38 16.17 6.12
CA ALA A 88 0.29 14.93 6.44
C ALA A 88 0.06 13.90 5.34
N ALA A 89 0.91 12.88 5.28
CA ALA A 89 0.75 11.77 4.36
C ALA A 89 1.11 10.44 5.03
N THR A 90 0.29 9.41 4.81
CA THR A 90 0.69 8.04 5.11
C THR A 90 1.42 7.46 3.90
N ALA A 91 2.40 6.60 4.13
CA ALA A 91 3.08 5.88 3.07
C ALA A 91 3.60 4.53 3.55
N LEU A 92 3.63 3.56 2.66
CA LEU A 92 4.31 2.28 2.84
C LEU A 92 5.06 2.03 1.54
N PHE A 93 6.37 1.87 1.63
CA PHE A 93 7.22 1.57 0.49
C PHE A 93 7.98 0.27 0.75
N ALA A 94 7.97 -0.62 -0.24
CA ALA A 94 8.67 -1.89 -0.22
C ALA A 94 9.57 -2.01 -1.45
N TYR A 95 10.85 -2.28 -1.20
CA TYR A 95 11.80 -2.73 -2.20
C TYR A 95 11.79 -4.25 -2.23
N ALA A 96 11.41 -4.84 -3.36
CA ALA A 96 11.31 -6.28 -3.53
C ALA A 96 12.32 -6.78 -4.56
N GLU A 97 13.00 -7.87 -4.24
CA GLU A 97 13.86 -8.63 -5.15
C GLU A 97 13.13 -9.91 -5.58
N PRO A 98 12.55 -9.98 -6.79
CA PRO A 98 11.79 -11.15 -7.22
C PRO A 98 12.58 -12.46 -7.23
N ALA A 99 13.88 -12.41 -7.55
CA ALA A 99 14.72 -13.60 -7.67
C ALA A 99 14.96 -14.30 -6.32
N THR A 100 15.21 -13.52 -5.27
CA THR A 100 15.45 -14.02 -3.90
C THR A 100 14.16 -14.08 -3.08
N ARG A 101 13.13 -13.33 -3.50
CA ARG A 101 11.89 -13.04 -2.76
C ARG A 101 12.12 -12.32 -1.44
N ARG A 102 13.27 -11.62 -1.33
CA ARG A 102 13.58 -10.70 -0.24
C ARG A 102 12.80 -9.42 -0.45
N ILE A 103 12.20 -8.92 0.62
CA ILE A 103 11.47 -7.65 0.64
C ILE A 103 11.96 -6.84 1.84
N VAL A 104 12.40 -5.61 1.58
CA VAL A 104 12.68 -4.61 2.62
C VAL A 104 11.60 -3.55 2.53
N LEU A 105 10.98 -3.18 3.64
CA LEU A 105 9.93 -2.16 3.65
C LEU A 105 10.02 -1.23 4.84
N ALA A 106 9.53 0.00 4.64
CA ALA A 106 9.34 0.97 5.71
C ALA A 106 7.96 1.61 5.55
N GLY A 107 7.35 1.96 6.69
CA GLY A 107 6.05 2.60 6.74
C GLY A 107 6.12 3.92 7.49
N ALA A 108 5.31 4.89 7.05
CA ALA A 108 5.01 6.15 7.69
C ALA A 108 3.51 6.19 7.99
N GLY A 109 3.10 5.68 9.15
CA GLY A 109 1.71 5.74 9.61
C GLY A 109 0.67 4.97 8.79
N HIS A 110 1.10 4.17 7.80
CA HIS A 110 0.20 3.44 6.91
C HIS A 110 -0.13 2.05 7.46
N CYS A 111 -1.22 1.45 6.96
CA CYS A 111 -1.64 0.12 7.36
C CYS A 111 -0.58 -0.95 7.01
N PRO A 112 -0.36 -1.96 7.88
CA PRO A 112 0.58 -3.03 7.58
C PRO A 112 0.05 -3.92 6.45
N PRO A 113 0.92 -4.36 5.51
CA PRO A 113 0.50 -5.26 4.45
C PRO A 113 0.25 -6.67 5.01
N LEU A 114 -0.46 -7.48 4.25
CA LEU A 114 -0.79 -8.87 4.61
C LEU A 114 -0.08 -9.84 3.68
N ILE A 115 0.59 -10.85 4.23
CA ILE A 115 1.10 -11.99 3.46
C ILE A 115 -0.03 -13.01 3.33
N VAL A 116 -0.30 -13.43 2.10
CA VAL A 116 -1.36 -14.39 1.75
C VAL A 116 -0.74 -15.57 1.04
N GLY A 117 -0.83 -16.75 1.63
CA GLY A 117 -0.27 -17.97 1.07
C GLY A 117 -1.09 -19.22 1.39
N PRO A 118 -0.72 -20.37 0.81
CA PRO A 118 -1.39 -21.65 1.08
C PRO A 118 -1.38 -22.04 2.57
N GLY A 119 -0.28 -21.74 3.26
CA GLY A 119 -0.05 -22.13 4.65
C GLY A 119 -0.06 -20.98 5.67
N ARG A 120 -0.24 -19.72 5.24
CA ARG A 120 -0.30 -18.58 6.16
C ARG A 120 -1.13 -17.42 5.63
N THR A 121 -1.71 -16.68 6.56
CA THR A 121 -2.28 -15.34 6.34
C THR A 121 -1.83 -14.50 7.52
N GLU A 122 -0.79 -13.69 7.32
CA GLU A 122 -0.03 -13.05 8.41
C GLU A 122 0.11 -11.56 8.13
N TRP A 123 -0.15 -10.74 9.15
CA TRP A 123 0.21 -9.33 9.11
C TRP A 123 1.71 -9.21 9.10
N VAL A 124 2.24 -8.34 8.25
CA VAL A 124 3.65 -7.98 8.35
C VAL A 124 3.82 -7.07 9.57
N GLU A 125 4.75 -7.46 10.45
CA GLU A 125 5.15 -6.62 11.58
C GLU A 125 5.95 -5.43 11.06
N THR A 126 5.30 -4.28 10.92
CA THR A 126 5.95 -3.03 10.54
C THR A 126 6.33 -2.22 11.76
N SER A 127 7.42 -1.46 11.67
CA SER A 127 7.75 -0.44 12.66
C SER A 127 6.60 0.56 12.82
N LEU A 128 6.15 0.77 14.07
CA LEU A 128 5.15 1.79 14.36
C LEU A 128 5.77 3.17 14.13
N SER A 129 5.11 3.98 13.31
CA SER A 129 5.57 5.32 12.96
C SER A 129 4.40 6.28 12.75
N ALA A 130 4.66 7.57 12.93
CA ALA A 130 3.69 8.59 12.56
C ALA A 130 3.63 8.74 11.02
N PRO A 131 2.48 9.15 10.47
CA PRO A 131 2.42 9.76 9.16
C PRO A 131 3.46 10.87 8.96
N LEU A 132 3.92 11.00 7.71
CA LEU A 132 4.81 12.07 7.26
C LEU A 132 4.18 13.45 7.53
N GLY A 133 4.99 14.44 7.88
CA GLY A 133 4.58 15.81 8.14
C GLY A 133 3.87 16.06 9.47
N MET A 134 3.66 15.03 10.31
CA MET A 134 2.99 15.21 11.61
C MET A 134 3.92 15.51 12.78
N LEU A 135 5.17 15.03 12.76
CA LEU A 135 6.13 15.23 13.84
C LEU A 135 7.16 16.30 13.47
N ALA A 136 8.10 16.61 14.36
CA ALA A 136 9.23 17.50 14.03
C ALA A 136 10.31 16.76 13.22
N CYS A 137 10.48 15.46 13.48
CA CYS A 137 11.31 14.54 12.71
C CYS A 137 10.52 13.23 12.55
N TRP A 138 10.52 12.67 11.34
CA TRP A 138 10.00 11.33 11.09
C TRP A 138 11.15 10.33 11.18
N GLU A 139 10.95 9.23 11.91
CA GLU A 139 11.92 8.16 12.05
C GLU A 139 11.17 6.82 12.15
N ALA A 140 11.54 5.86 11.30
CA ALA A 140 11.05 4.49 11.39
C ALA A 140 12.08 3.52 10.78
N PRO A 141 12.50 2.46 11.49
CA PRO A 141 13.37 1.46 10.89
C PRO A 141 12.62 0.66 9.83
N SER A 142 13.35 0.21 8.80
CA SER A 142 12.83 -0.78 7.86
C SER A 142 12.71 -2.16 8.50
N VAL A 143 11.90 -3.01 7.88
CA VAL A 143 11.74 -4.42 8.21
C VAL A 143 12.06 -5.24 6.98
N GLU A 144 12.84 -6.30 7.16
CA GLU A 144 13.12 -7.28 6.12
C GLU A 144 12.27 -8.53 6.32
N LEU A 145 11.71 -9.04 5.24
CA LEU A 145 10.97 -10.30 5.21
C LEU A 145 11.23 -11.08 3.93
N THR A 146 10.88 -12.36 3.94
CA THR A 146 10.89 -13.22 2.76
C THR A 146 9.49 -13.76 2.48
N VAL A 147 9.06 -13.63 1.23
CA VAL A 147 7.84 -14.30 0.74
C VAL A 147 8.20 -15.62 0.06
N ARG A 148 7.37 -16.65 0.27
CA ARG A 148 7.56 -17.95 -0.40
C ARG A 148 7.00 -17.89 -1.81
N ALA A 149 7.43 -18.81 -2.67
CA ALA A 149 6.83 -18.94 -3.99
C ALA A 149 5.33 -19.24 -3.85
N GLY A 150 4.51 -18.52 -4.60
CA GLY A 150 3.05 -18.58 -4.51
C GLY A 150 2.46 -17.81 -3.33
N GLU A 151 3.24 -17.01 -2.61
CA GLU A 151 2.70 -16.05 -1.64
C GLU A 151 2.45 -14.70 -2.30
N THR A 152 1.43 -14.00 -1.80
CA THR A 152 1.03 -12.68 -2.24
C THR A 152 1.21 -11.67 -1.11
N LEU A 153 1.86 -10.56 -1.38
CA LEU A 153 1.88 -9.41 -0.49
C LEU A 153 0.75 -8.47 -0.89
N LEU A 154 -0.21 -8.26 0.03
CA LEU A 154 -1.40 -7.47 -0.18
C LEU A 154 -1.29 -6.12 0.56
N PHE A 155 -1.25 -5.05 -0.22
CA PHE A 155 -1.26 -3.67 0.21
C PHE A 155 -2.67 -3.10 0.03
N TYR A 156 -3.10 -2.25 0.95
CA TYR A 156 -4.42 -1.64 0.90
C TYR A 156 -4.41 -0.30 1.61
N SER A 157 -5.29 0.61 1.19
CA SER A 157 -5.51 1.85 1.93
C SER A 157 -6.52 1.67 3.06
N ASP A 158 -6.41 2.51 4.08
CA ASP A 158 -7.31 2.54 5.22
C ASP A 158 -8.75 2.96 4.86
N GLY A 159 -8.93 3.66 3.73
CA GLY A 159 -10.23 3.98 3.17
C GLY A 159 -11.09 2.74 2.90
N MET A 160 -10.48 1.62 2.47
CA MET A 160 -11.19 0.33 2.35
C MET A 160 -11.77 -0.11 3.69
N LEU A 161 -10.99 0.01 4.77
CA LEU A 161 -11.43 -0.38 6.11
C LEU A 161 -12.51 0.57 6.63
N ARG A 162 -12.36 1.90 6.43
CA ARG A 162 -13.37 2.89 6.83
C ARG A 162 -14.70 2.69 6.13
N ARG A 163 -14.70 2.36 4.84
CA ARG A 163 -15.93 2.13 4.06
C ARG A 163 -16.76 0.94 4.53
N THR A 164 -16.18 0.02 5.30
CA THR A 164 -16.97 -1.06 5.93
C THR A 164 -17.96 -0.54 6.96
N GLY A 165 -17.73 0.66 7.53
CA GLY A 165 -18.49 1.20 8.67
C GLY A 165 -18.18 0.50 10.01
N ASP A 166 -17.30 -0.50 10.01
CA ASP A 166 -16.87 -1.22 11.20
C ASP A 166 -15.87 -0.38 12.02
N ALA A 167 -15.79 -0.65 13.32
CA ALA A 167 -14.67 -0.16 14.12
C ALA A 167 -13.36 -0.76 13.58
N THR A 168 -12.26 -0.02 13.66
CA THR A 168 -10.97 -0.37 13.07
C THR A 168 -10.56 -1.82 13.34
N ASP A 169 -10.53 -2.27 14.60
CA ASP A 169 -10.15 -3.64 14.95
C ASP A 169 -11.06 -4.71 14.30
N ARG A 170 -12.36 -4.43 14.16
CA ARG A 170 -13.31 -5.32 13.48
C ARG A 170 -13.07 -5.34 11.97
N ALA A 171 -12.78 -4.19 11.36
CA ALA A 171 -12.45 -4.12 9.94
C ALA A 171 -11.17 -4.91 9.62
N TYR A 172 -10.15 -4.82 10.47
CA TYR A 172 -8.93 -5.62 10.37
C TYR A 172 -9.19 -7.12 10.53
N ALA A 173 -9.91 -7.53 11.57
CA ALA A 173 -10.26 -8.92 11.80
C ALA A 173 -11.08 -9.50 10.63
N ARG A 174 -12.01 -8.71 10.08
CA ARG A 174 -12.80 -9.07 8.91
C ARG A 174 -11.93 -9.22 7.67
N LEU A 175 -11.04 -8.26 7.38
CA LEU A 175 -10.11 -8.35 6.24
C LEU A 175 -9.27 -9.63 6.32
N HIS A 176 -8.69 -9.90 7.49
CA HIS A 176 -7.93 -11.12 7.73
C HIS A 176 -8.77 -12.37 7.47
N SER A 177 -9.98 -12.45 8.04
CA SER A 177 -10.89 -13.58 7.85
C SER A 177 -11.32 -13.77 6.40
N VAL A 178 -11.57 -12.70 5.65
CA VAL A 178 -11.95 -12.75 4.23
C VAL A 178 -10.81 -13.33 3.41
N VAL A 179 -9.59 -12.85 3.63
CA VAL A 179 -8.42 -13.33 2.90
C VAL A 179 -8.07 -14.78 3.28
N ALA A 180 -8.11 -15.12 4.57
CA ALA A 180 -7.82 -16.46 5.06
C ALA A 180 -8.87 -17.49 4.60
N GLY A 181 -10.14 -17.08 4.51
CA GLY A 181 -11.26 -17.91 4.06
C GLY A 181 -11.39 -18.04 2.54
N ALA A 182 -10.60 -17.29 1.76
CA ALA A 182 -10.67 -17.33 0.30
C ALA A 182 -10.29 -18.72 -0.24
N PRO A 183 -11.05 -19.28 -1.21
CA PRO A 183 -10.70 -20.55 -1.84
C PRO A 183 -9.28 -20.55 -2.42
N THR A 184 -8.61 -21.71 -2.44
CA THR A 184 -7.22 -21.80 -2.92
C THR A 184 -7.04 -21.24 -4.33
N GLY A 185 -7.96 -21.55 -5.26
CA GLY A 185 -7.91 -21.00 -6.61
C GLY A 185 -8.05 -19.47 -6.70
N VAL A 186 -8.72 -18.85 -5.71
CA VAL A 186 -8.81 -17.39 -5.57
C VAL A 186 -7.53 -16.82 -5.00
N ARG A 187 -6.96 -17.45 -3.96
CA ARG A 187 -5.67 -17.03 -3.36
C ARG A 187 -4.50 -17.17 -4.33
N ASP A 188 -4.60 -18.08 -5.30
CA ASP A 188 -3.56 -18.36 -6.28
C ASP A 188 -3.52 -17.40 -7.47
N ASP A 189 -4.55 -16.54 -7.62
CA ASP A 189 -4.61 -15.53 -8.65
C ASP A 189 -4.77 -14.14 -8.00
N PRO A 190 -3.79 -13.23 -8.16
CA PRO A 190 -3.86 -11.93 -7.52
C PRO A 190 -5.08 -11.11 -7.97
N GLU A 191 -5.58 -11.29 -9.19
CA GLU A 191 -6.78 -10.58 -9.65
C GLU A 191 -8.04 -11.10 -8.98
N LEU A 192 -8.19 -12.42 -8.91
CA LEU A 192 -9.33 -13.03 -8.20
C LEU A 192 -9.30 -12.71 -6.71
N LEU A 193 -8.11 -12.69 -6.09
CA LEU A 193 -7.96 -12.32 -4.69
C LEU A 193 -8.42 -10.88 -4.44
N VAL A 194 -7.95 -9.94 -5.26
CA VAL A 194 -8.32 -8.52 -5.16
C VAL A 194 -9.84 -8.35 -5.34
N GLU A 195 -10.43 -9.02 -6.33
CA GLU A 195 -11.89 -8.99 -6.55
C GLU A 195 -12.68 -9.60 -5.39
N HIS A 196 -12.23 -10.74 -4.86
CA HIS A 196 -12.85 -11.40 -3.72
C HIS A 196 -12.84 -10.54 -2.46
N VAL A 197 -11.69 -9.93 -2.15
CA VAL A 197 -11.56 -9.03 -1.00
C VAL A 197 -12.50 -7.84 -1.14
N LEU A 198 -12.51 -7.19 -2.30
CA LEU A 198 -13.36 -6.02 -2.52
C LEU A 198 -14.85 -6.36 -2.47
N HIS A 199 -15.28 -7.44 -3.10
CA HIS A 199 -16.68 -7.86 -3.09
C HIS A 199 -17.16 -8.24 -1.68
N THR A 200 -16.30 -8.86 -0.87
CA THR A 200 -16.67 -9.34 0.46
C THR A 200 -16.56 -8.25 1.53
N MET A 201 -15.59 -7.35 1.41
CA MET A 201 -15.43 -6.20 2.32
C MET A 201 -16.45 -5.11 2.02
N LEU A 202 -16.73 -4.85 0.74
CA LEU A 202 -17.62 -3.79 0.25
C LEU A 202 -18.76 -4.39 -0.59
N PRO A 203 -19.77 -5.04 0.05
CA PRO A 203 -20.85 -5.73 -0.66
C PRO A 203 -21.74 -4.80 -1.49
N ASP A 204 -21.83 -3.52 -1.10
CA ASP A 204 -22.53 -2.49 -1.90
C ASP A 204 -21.73 -2.04 -3.14
N GLY A 205 -20.55 -2.60 -3.35
CA GLY A 205 -19.67 -2.33 -4.47
C GLY A 205 -18.74 -1.13 -4.30
N LEU A 206 -17.65 -1.15 -5.06
CA LEU A 206 -16.67 -0.06 -5.14
C LEU A 206 -17.26 1.22 -5.76
N ASP A 207 -18.31 1.08 -6.57
CA ASP A 207 -18.80 2.11 -7.50
C ASP A 207 -19.83 3.06 -6.89
N ARG A 208 -20.07 3.01 -5.56
CA ARG A 208 -20.92 3.99 -4.88
C ARG A 208 -20.36 5.40 -5.10
N ALA A 209 -21.01 6.14 -6.01
CA ALA A 209 -20.54 7.42 -6.51
C ALA A 209 -20.41 8.52 -5.44
N ASP A 210 -21.16 8.40 -4.33
CA ASP A 210 -21.20 9.42 -3.28
C ASP A 210 -20.19 9.18 -2.14
N ASP A 211 -19.47 8.06 -2.17
CA ASP A 211 -18.56 7.70 -1.07
C ASP A 211 -17.33 8.61 -1.05
N PRO A 212 -17.01 9.26 0.08
CA PRO A 212 -15.87 10.17 0.15
C PRO A 212 -14.52 9.46 0.23
N GLU A 213 -14.48 8.17 0.55
CA GLU A 213 -13.25 7.43 0.80
C GLU A 213 -12.65 6.87 -0.49
N ASP A 214 -11.33 7.02 -0.61
CA ASP A 214 -10.57 6.30 -1.63
C ASP A 214 -10.40 4.83 -1.23
N VAL A 215 -10.23 3.98 -2.23
CA VAL A 215 -9.92 2.57 -2.02
C VAL A 215 -8.80 2.18 -2.94
N VAL A 216 -7.68 1.75 -2.35
CA VAL A 216 -6.57 1.11 -3.04
C VAL A 216 -6.45 -0.31 -2.52
N LEU A 217 -6.30 -1.27 -3.44
CA LEU A 217 -5.92 -2.64 -3.13
C LEU A 217 -4.90 -3.09 -4.19
N LEU A 218 -3.68 -3.40 -3.77
CA LEU A 218 -2.55 -3.81 -4.62
C LEU A 218 -2.04 -5.17 -4.14
N ALA A 219 -2.05 -6.17 -5.00
CA ALA A 219 -1.54 -7.50 -4.73
C ALA A 219 -0.30 -7.78 -5.59
N ALA A 220 0.77 -8.24 -4.94
CA ALA A 220 1.98 -8.70 -5.60
C ALA A 220 2.26 -10.17 -5.25
N ARG A 221 2.06 -11.06 -6.21
CA ARG A 221 2.28 -12.50 -6.06
C ARG A 221 3.64 -12.91 -6.62
N PHE A 222 4.44 -13.57 -5.81
CA PHE A 222 5.80 -14.04 -6.10
C PHE A 222 5.86 -15.56 -6.37
#